data_AF-A0A8J7B2Y0-F1
#
_entry.id   AF-A0A8J7B2Y0-F1
#
_cell.length_a   1.000
_cell.length_b   1.000
_cell.length_c   1.000
_cell.angle_alpha   90.00
_cell.angle_beta   90.00
_cell.angle_gamma   90.00
#
_symmetry.space_group_name_H-M   'P 1'
#
loop_
_entity.id
_entity.type
_entity.pdbx_description
1 polymer ?
#
loop_
_entity_poly.entity_id
_entity_poly.type
_entity_poly.pdbx_seq_one_letter_code
_entity_poly.pdbx_strand_id
1 'polypeptide(L)'
;MFNLVYWMDDVSGNLAPVVEKFLLTEEHLDDTERATLAEYLRNWAYGPFAGGSNLEFLQAKFTELVAQGDRNSIEQWCLQALDLGIEPF
;
A
#
# COMPACT_ATOMS: atom_id res chain seq x y z
N MET A 1 -8.32 2.05 -14.73
CA MET A 1 -7.52 1.00 -14.06
C MET A 1 -6.15 1.62 -13.83
N PHE A 2 -5.87 2.05 -12.60
CA PHE A 2 -4.56 2.64 -12.27
C PHE A 2 -3.48 1.58 -12.45
N ASN A 3 -2.34 1.98 -12.98
CA ASN A 3 -1.27 1.07 -13.38
C ASN A 3 -0.45 0.67 -12.15
N LEU A 4 -1.07 -0.10 -11.25
CA LEU A 4 -0.40 -0.74 -10.10
C LEU A 4 0.72 -1.71 -10.54
N VAL A 5 0.87 -1.94 -11.85
CA VAL A 5 1.98 -2.66 -12.49
C VAL A 5 3.35 -2.14 -12.07
N TYR A 6 3.49 -0.83 -11.76
CA TYR A 6 4.76 -0.29 -11.23
C TYR A 6 5.18 -0.93 -9.90
N TRP A 7 4.24 -1.47 -9.12
CA TRP A 7 4.55 -2.18 -7.88
C TRP A 7 5.27 -3.50 -8.12
N MET A 8 5.10 -4.14 -9.28
CA MET A 8 5.77 -5.42 -9.58
C MET A 8 7.26 -5.25 -9.84
N ASP A 9 7.67 -4.12 -10.43
CA ASP A 9 9.05 -3.92 -10.87
C ASP A 9 9.99 -3.50 -9.72
N ASP A 10 9.47 -2.88 -8.65
CA ASP A 10 10.26 -2.42 -7.49
C ASP A 10 10.28 -3.40 -6.30
N VAL A 11 9.48 -4.47 -6.37
CA VAL A 11 9.40 -5.45 -5.29
C VAL A 11 10.22 -6.69 -5.61
N SER A 12 11.02 -7.12 -4.63
CA SER A 12 11.86 -8.31 -4.75
C SER A 12 11.70 -9.24 -3.54
N GLY A 13 12.16 -10.48 -3.69
CA GLY A 13 12.09 -11.48 -2.64
C GLY A 13 10.66 -11.84 -2.25
N ASN A 14 10.38 -11.88 -0.95
CA ASN A 14 9.09 -12.33 -0.41
C ASN A 14 7.92 -11.36 -0.66
N LEU A 15 8.20 -10.12 -1.08
CA LEU A 15 7.18 -9.10 -1.34
C LEU A 15 6.54 -9.24 -2.73
N ALA A 16 7.31 -9.70 -3.73
CA ALA A 16 6.83 -9.87 -5.09
C ALA A 16 5.58 -10.76 -5.23
N PRO A 17 5.54 -11.99 -4.66
CA PRO A 17 4.35 -12.83 -4.75
C PRO A 17 3.14 -12.26 -3.99
N VAL A 18 3.38 -11.49 -2.92
CA VAL A 18 2.32 -10.84 -2.12
C VAL A 18 1.65 -9.72 -2.91
N VAL A 19 2.47 -8.87 -3.55
CA VAL A 19 1.99 -7.78 -4.41
C VAL A 19 1.28 -8.35 -5.64
N GLU A 20 1.84 -9.38 -6.28
CA GLU A 20 1.20 -10.04 -7.41
C GLU A 20 -0.17 -10.59 -7.04
N LYS A 21 -0.28 -11.29 -5.90
CA LYS A 21 -1.56 -11.80 -5.39
C LYS A 21 -2.54 -10.67 -5.11
N PHE A 22 -2.08 -9.60 -4.46
CA PHE A 22 -2.93 -8.45 -4.16
C PHE A 22 -3.44 -7.74 -5.43
N LEU A 23 -2.65 -7.69 -6.50
CA LEU A 23 -2.99 -6.93 -7.71
C LEU A 23 -3.73 -7.75 -8.77
N LEU A 24 -3.35 -9.01 -8.94
CA LEU A 24 -3.75 -9.82 -10.09
C LEU A 24 -4.79 -10.88 -9.75
N THR A 25 -5.00 -11.20 -8.47
CA THR A 25 -6.00 -12.20 -8.05
C THR A 25 -7.06 -11.54 -7.18
N GLU A 26 -8.22 -12.18 -7.00
CA GLU A 26 -9.24 -11.79 -6.00
C GLU A 26 -9.02 -12.51 -4.66
N GLU A 27 -7.89 -13.22 -4.50
CA GLU A 27 -7.65 -14.00 -3.29
C GLU A 27 -7.41 -13.10 -2.09
N HIS A 28 -7.82 -13.61 -0.93
CA HIS A 28 -7.53 -12.95 0.34
C HIS A 28 -6.05 -13.11 0.69
N LEU A 29 -5.45 -12.03 1.17
CA LEU A 29 -4.14 -12.09 1.82
C LEU A 29 -4.30 -12.71 3.20
N ASP A 30 -3.46 -13.71 3.48
CA ASP A 30 -3.30 -14.22 4.84
C ASP A 30 -2.63 -13.18 5.75
N ASP A 31 -2.57 -13.46 7.05
CA ASP A 31 -2.04 -12.51 8.04
C ASP A 31 -0.56 -12.16 7.81
N THR A 32 0.23 -13.10 7.28
CA THR A 32 1.67 -12.90 7.00
C THR A 32 1.86 -12.07 5.73
N GLU A 33 1.11 -12.39 4.68
CA GLU A 33 1.10 -11.64 3.43
C GLU A 33 0.62 -10.21 3.66
N ARG A 34 -0.43 -10.03 4.48
CA ARG A 34 -0.94 -8.70 4.86
C ARG A 34 0.07 -7.90 5.66
N ALA A 35 0.74 -8.52 6.63
CA ALA A 35 1.80 -7.85 7.39
C ALA A 35 2.95 -7.42 6.47
N THR A 36 3.34 -8.29 5.53
CA THR A 36 4.38 -8.00 4.53
C THR A 36 4.00 -6.81 3.63
N LEU A 37 2.76 -6.80 3.13
CA LEU A 37 2.25 -5.69 2.33
C LEU A 37 2.14 -4.39 3.13
N ALA A 38 1.66 -4.46 4.37
CA ALA A 38 1.56 -3.31 5.25
C ALA A 38 2.95 -2.73 5.54
N GLU A 39 3.98 -3.54 5.76
CA GLU A 39 5.35 -3.04 5.98
C GLU A 39 5.87 -2.24 4.76
N TYR A 40 5.62 -2.73 3.55
CA TYR A 40 5.93 -2.01 2.31
C TYR A 40 5.18 -0.68 2.21
N LEU A 41 3.85 -0.70 2.39
CA LEU A 41 3.01 0.51 2.33
C LEU A 41 3.33 1.50 3.47
N ARG A 42 3.88 1.02 4.59
CA ARG A 42 4.33 1.88 5.68
C ARG A 42 5.53 2.72 5.24
N ASN A 43 6.52 2.13 4.58
CA ASN A 43 7.63 2.91 4.02
C ASN A 43 7.10 4.00 3.10
N TRP A 44 6.04 3.68 2.36
CA TRP A 44 5.34 4.58 1.48
C TRP A 44 4.62 5.73 2.18
N ALA A 45 3.96 5.46 3.31
CA ALA A 45 3.30 6.50 4.11
C ALA A 45 4.31 7.44 4.79
N TYR A 46 5.48 6.92 5.19
CA TYR A 46 6.46 7.61 6.05
C TYR A 46 7.76 8.00 5.32
N GLY A 47 7.77 7.96 3.99
CA GLY A 47 8.90 8.42 3.18
C GLY A 47 9.14 9.94 3.29
N PRO A 48 10.20 10.46 2.65
CA PRO A 48 10.63 11.86 2.76
C PRO A 48 9.76 12.81 1.91
N PHE A 49 8.44 12.77 2.08
CA PHE A 49 7.51 13.65 1.38
C PHE A 49 7.44 15.03 2.05
N ALA A 50 7.20 16.08 1.27
CA ALA A 50 6.93 17.41 1.81
C ALA A 50 5.64 17.35 2.64
N GLY A 51 5.76 17.57 3.96
CA GLY A 51 4.66 17.43 4.90
C GLY A 51 3.47 18.38 4.63
N GLY A 52 2.28 17.93 5.03
CA GLY A 52 1.03 18.69 4.96
C GLY A 52 -0.14 17.93 5.59
N SER A 53 -1.24 18.63 5.90
CA SER A 53 -2.37 18.07 6.67
C SER A 53 -3.00 16.81 6.04
N ASN A 54 -2.95 16.68 4.70
CA ASN A 54 -3.46 15.50 4.01
C ASN A 54 -2.54 14.27 4.17
N LEU A 55 -1.22 14.47 4.21
CA LEU A 55 -0.25 13.39 4.48
C LEU A 55 -0.41 12.89 5.93
N GLU A 56 -0.53 13.80 6.89
CA GLU A 56 -0.75 13.45 8.30
C GLU A 56 -2.06 12.67 8.48
N PHE A 57 -3.12 13.06 7.78
CA PHE A 57 -4.39 12.36 7.78
C PHE A 57 -4.28 10.95 7.16
N LEU A 58 -3.58 10.83 6.03
CA LEU A 58 -3.34 9.53 5.38
C LEU A 58 -2.53 8.59 6.28
N GLN A 59 -1.48 9.10 6.93
CA GLN A 59 -0.66 8.36 7.90
C GLN A 59 -1.48 7.94 9.13
N ALA A 60 -2.38 8.81 9.63
CA ALA A 60 -3.24 8.48 10.77
C ALA A 60 -4.20 7.32 10.47
N LYS A 61 -4.68 7.22 9.22
CA LYS A 61 -5.57 6.16 8.76
C LYS A 61 -4.87 4.85 8.37
N PHE A 62 -3.53 4.85 8.33
CA PHE A 62 -2.74 3.70 7.88
C PHE A 62 -3.06 2.42 8.67
N THR A 63 -3.09 2.50 10.00
CA THR A 63 -3.33 1.32 10.84
C THR A 63 -4.72 0.72 10.60
N GLU A 64 -5.74 1.57 10.50
CA GLU A 64 -7.13 1.16 10.30
C GLU A 64 -7.33 0.56 8.91
N LEU A 65 -6.83 1.22 7.86
CA LEU A 65 -7.12 0.86 6.48
C LEU A 65 -6.15 -0.15 5.88
N VAL A 66 -4.90 -0.17 6.34
CA VAL A 66 -3.83 -1.00 5.75
C VAL A 66 -3.41 -2.13 6.69
N ALA A 67 -3.05 -1.81 7.94
CA ALA A 67 -2.54 -2.83 8.86
C ALA A 67 -3.63 -3.79 9.37
N GLN A 68 -4.88 -3.32 9.47
CA GLN A 68 -6.01 -4.08 10.00
C GLN A 68 -7.19 -4.16 9.03
N GLY A 69 -7.17 -3.39 7.95
CA GLY A 69 -8.24 -3.29 6.98
C GLY A 69 -8.40 -4.52 6.10
N ASP A 70 -9.49 -4.53 5.34
CA ASP A 70 -9.72 -5.46 4.24
C ASP A 70 -9.07 -4.95 2.95
N ARG A 71 -9.13 -5.78 1.90
CA ARG A 71 -8.58 -5.44 0.58
C ARG A 71 -9.08 -4.08 0.06
N ASN A 72 -10.39 -3.84 0.15
CA ASN A 72 -10.99 -2.58 -0.31
C ASN A 72 -10.42 -1.38 0.45
N SER A 73 -10.20 -1.52 1.77
CA SER A 73 -9.61 -0.49 2.61
C SER A 73 -8.17 -0.18 2.20
N ILE A 74 -7.38 -1.21 1.90
CA ILE A 74 -6.00 -1.08 1.39
C ILE A 74 -6.01 -0.35 0.05
N GLU A 75 -6.89 -0.75 -0.88
CA GLU A 75 -7.04 -0.12 -2.20
C GLU A 75 -7.43 1.36 -2.07
N GLN A 76 -8.39 1.68 -1.21
CA GLN A 76 -8.81 3.07 -0.94
C GLN A 76 -7.66 3.91 -0.36
N TRP A 77 -6.89 3.36 0.56
CA TRP A 77 -5.73 4.05 1.11
C TRP A 77 -4.67 4.31 0.03
N CYS A 78 -4.39 3.33 -0.83
CA CYS A 78 -3.43 3.47 -1.92
C CYS A 78 -3.87 4.54 -2.94
N LEU A 79 -5.16 4.59 -3.28
CA LEU A 79 -5.69 5.63 -4.16
C LEU A 79 -5.54 7.03 -3.55
N GLN A 80 -5.82 7.18 -2.25
CA GLN A 80 -5.61 8.45 -1.55
C GLN A 80 -4.13 8.86 -1.51
N ALA A 81 -3.21 7.89 -1.37
CA ALA A 81 -1.77 8.16 -1.45
C ALA A 81 -1.39 8.71 -2.84
N LEU A 82 -1.85 8.06 -3.90
CA LEU A 82 -1.59 8.48 -5.28
C LEU A 82 -2.18 9.87 -5.59
N ASP A 83 -3.39 10.16 -5.11
CA ASP A 83 -4.02 11.50 -5.26
C ASP A 83 -3.21 12.61 -4.58
N LEU A 84 -2.40 12.27 -3.57
CA LEU A 84 -1.48 13.19 -2.89
C LEU A 84 -0.09 13.24 -3.54
N GLY A 85 0.13 12.53 -4.64
CA GLY A 85 1.43 12.43 -5.33
C GLY A 85 2.46 11.58 -4.58
N ILE A 86 1.99 10.67 -3.71
CA ILE A 86 2.83 9.72 -2.98
C ILE A 86 2.93 8.46 -3.86
N GLU A 87 4.00 8.37 -4.63
CA GLU A 87 4.26 7.28 -5.61
C GLU A 87 5.29 6.27 -5.09
N PRO A 88 5.20 4.98 -5.47
CA PRO A 88 6.06 3.91 -4.93
C PRO A 88 7.48 4.13 -5.44
N PHE A 89 8.43 3.94 -4.54
CA PHE A 89 9.86 4.12 -4.77
C PHE A 89 10.63 2.84 -4.51
#